data_AF-A0A3P1VC54-F1
#
_entry.id   AF-A0A3P1VC54-F1
#
_cell.length_a   1.000
_cell.length_b   1.000
_cell.length_c   1.000
_cell.angle_alpha   90.00
_cell.angle_beta   90.00
_cell.angle_gamma   90.00
#
_symmetry.space_group_name_H-M   'P 1'
#
loop_
_entity.id
_entity.type
_entity.pdbx_description
1 polymer ?
#
loop_
_entity_poly.entity_id
_entity_poly.type
_entity_poly.pdbx_seq_one_letter_code
_entity_poly.pdbx_strand_id
1 'polypeptide(L)'
;ECSKELTVLKKDKEWLKDVDKFSLQNSLKDLDKAYKNFFSGKGYPKFKSKKDNRKSYRTNYTNNNIEFLDKWIKVPKLGKLKIRDKIKP
;
A
#
# COMPACT_ATOMS: atom_id res chain seq x y z
N GLU A 1 -6.64 -12.48 -11.04
CA GLU A 1 -6.24 -13.78 -10.44
C GLU A 1 -5.33 -13.62 -9.22
N CYS A 2 -4.27 -12.80 -9.28
CA CYS A 2 -3.31 -12.61 -8.17
C CYS A 2 -3.92 -12.19 -6.80
N SER A 3 -5.07 -11.51 -6.79
CA SER A 3 -5.75 -11.19 -5.51
C SER A 3 -6.36 -12.42 -4.82
N LYS A 4 -6.72 -13.48 -5.58
CA LYS A 4 -7.23 -14.74 -5.01
C LYS A 4 -6.08 -15.51 -4.37
N GLU A 5 -4.95 -15.60 -5.06
CA GLU A 5 -3.71 -16.20 -4.53
C GLU A 5 -3.21 -15.51 -3.27
N LEU A 6 -3.31 -14.17 -3.19
CA LEU A 6 -2.96 -13.44 -1.97
C LEU A 6 -3.74 -13.92 -0.73
N THR A 7 -4.98 -14.39 -0.91
CA THR A 7 -5.80 -14.91 0.18
C THR A 7 -5.29 -16.27 0.67
N VAL A 8 -4.84 -17.12 -0.24
CA VAL A 8 -4.20 -18.40 0.10
C VAL A 8 -2.85 -18.15 0.78
N LEU A 9 -2.03 -17.27 0.20
CA LEU A 9 -0.72 -16.90 0.77
C LEU A 9 -0.80 -16.33 2.18
N LYS A 10 -1.88 -15.60 2.52
CA LYS A 10 -2.11 -15.11 3.88
C LYS A 10 -2.39 -16.23 4.88
N LYS A 11 -2.92 -17.37 4.44
CA LYS A 11 -3.11 -18.55 5.31
C LYS A 11 -1.76 -19.20 5.62
N ASP A 12 -0.92 -19.33 4.60
CA ASP A 12 0.38 -19.98 4.73
C ASP A 12 1.43 -19.10 5.43
N LYS A 13 1.37 -17.78 5.20
CA LYS A 13 2.32 -16.80 5.73
C LYS A 13 1.60 -15.82 6.65
N GLU A 14 1.58 -16.12 7.94
CA GLU A 14 0.82 -15.33 8.92
C GLU A 14 1.26 -13.87 9.01
N TRP A 15 2.56 -13.59 8.81
CA TRP A 15 3.09 -12.22 8.81
C TRP A 15 2.44 -11.31 7.73
N LEU A 16 1.84 -11.88 6.68
CA LEU A 16 1.06 -11.11 5.69
C LEU A 16 -0.29 -10.61 6.23
N LYS A 17 -0.78 -11.14 7.35
CA LYS A 17 -1.99 -10.67 8.05
C LYS A 17 -1.70 -9.46 8.94
N ASP A 18 -0.44 -9.27 9.34
CA ASP A 18 -0.01 -8.15 10.18
C ASP A 18 0.04 -6.85 9.39
N VAL A 19 0.35 -6.95 8.09
CA VAL A 19 0.38 -5.81 7.18
C VAL A 19 -1.03 -5.39 6.77
N ASP A 20 -1.21 -4.09 6.54
CA ASP A 20 -2.46 -3.55 5.98
C ASP A 20 -2.83 -4.23 4.65
N LYS A 21 -4.11 -4.58 4.52
CA LYS A 21 -4.64 -5.28 3.34
C LYS A 21 -4.53 -4.43 2.08
N PHE A 22 -4.73 -3.11 2.19
CA PHE A 22 -4.72 -2.22 1.02
C PHE A 22 -3.31 -2.02 0.47
N SER A 23 -2.32 -1.94 1.35
CA SER A 23 -0.89 -1.90 0.95
C SER A 23 -0.49 -3.08 0.05
N LEU A 24 -0.89 -4.30 0.42
CA LEU A 24 -0.62 -5.51 -0.38
C LEU A 24 -1.38 -5.49 -1.72
N GLN A 25 -2.67 -5.15 -1.70
CA GLN A 25 -3.49 -5.08 -2.91
C GLN A 25 -3.01 -4.00 -3.89
N ASN A 26 -2.61 -2.83 -3.39
CA ASN A 26 -2.07 -1.74 -4.20
C ASN A 26 -0.74 -2.14 -4.85
N SER A 27 0.11 -2.89 -4.15
CA SER A 27 1.36 -3.41 -4.71
C SER A 27 1.11 -4.38 -5.87
N LEU A 28 0.08 -5.24 -5.78
CA LEU A 28 -0.31 -6.11 -6.89
C LEU A 28 -0.86 -5.32 -8.10
N LYS A 29 -1.61 -4.24 -7.85
CA LYS A 29 -2.11 -3.35 -8.91
C LYS A 29 -0.98 -2.60 -9.61
N ASP A 30 0.01 -2.12 -8.84
CA ASP A 30 1.20 -1.46 -9.39
C ASP A 30 1.97 -2.44 -10.30
N LEU A 31 2.08 -3.71 -9.89
CA LEU A 31 2.72 -4.77 -10.67
C LEU A 31 1.99 -5.03 -12.00
N ASP A 32 0.68 -5.24 -11.94
CA ASP A 32 -0.17 -5.47 -13.12
C ASP A 32 -0.05 -4.30 -14.12
N LYS A 33 -0.12 -3.06 -13.61
CA LYS A 33 0.04 -1.86 -14.44
C LYS A 33 1.44 -1.78 -15.07
N ALA A 34 2.49 -2.12 -14.33
CA ALA A 34 3.86 -2.09 -14.82
C ALA A 34 4.07 -3.10 -15.96
N TYR A 35 3.56 -4.33 -15.82
CA TYR A 35 3.64 -5.34 -16.88
C TYR A 35 2.78 -4.98 -18.10
N LYS A 36 1.58 -4.44 -17.91
CA LYS A 36 0.77 -3.92 -19.04
C LYS A 36 1.50 -2.82 -19.82
N ASN A 37 2.19 -1.92 -19.12
CA ASN A 37 3.01 -0.89 -19.76
C ASN A 37 4.22 -1.49 -20.49
N PHE A 38 4.83 -2.53 -19.93
CA PHE A 38 5.93 -3.24 -20.55
C PHE A 38 5.54 -3.88 -21.87
N PHE A 39 4.46 -4.68 -21.88
CA PHE A 39 3.98 -5.34 -23.09
C PHE A 39 3.38 -4.38 -24.11
N SER A 40 2.96 -3.17 -23.71
CA SER A 40 2.56 -2.10 -24.65
C SER A 40 3.72 -1.23 -25.14
N GLY A 41 4.97 -1.59 -24.83
CA GLY A 41 6.17 -0.89 -25.32
C GLY A 41 6.51 0.42 -24.62
N LYS A 42 5.82 0.76 -23.51
CA LYS A 42 6.04 2.02 -22.77
C LYS A 42 7.24 1.97 -21.81
N GLY A 43 7.83 0.79 -21.60
CA GLY A 43 9.07 0.61 -20.84
C GLY A 43 9.02 -0.53 -19.83
N TYR A 44 10.20 -0.94 -19.36
CA TYR A 44 10.35 -2.07 -18.43
C TYR A 44 9.79 -1.78 -17.03
N PRO A 45 9.21 -2.80 -16.34
CA PRO A 45 8.84 -2.68 -14.95
C PRO A 45 10.07 -2.35 -14.09
N LYS A 46 9.90 -1.45 -13.12
CA LYS A 46 10.98 -1.06 -12.22
C LYS A 46 10.61 -1.38 -10.79
N PHE A 47 11.54 -1.99 -10.06
CA PHE A 47 11.37 -2.24 -8.63
C PHE A 47 11.26 -0.93 -7.83
N LYS A 48 10.54 -0.98 -6.70
CA LYS A 48 10.48 0.14 -5.77
C LYS A 48 11.88 0.32 -5.13
N SER A 49 12.34 1.56 -5.09
CA SER A 49 13.59 1.91 -4.42
C SER A 49 13.28 2.52 -3.05
N LYS A 50 14.03 2.11 -2.02
CA LYS A 50 13.94 2.70 -0.68
C LYS A 50 14.29 4.20 -0.64
N LYS A 51 15.03 4.69 -1.64
CA LYS A 51 15.42 6.10 -1.77
C LYS A 51 14.31 7.00 -2.34
N ASP A 52 13.23 6.42 -2.88
CA ASP A 52 12.12 7.16 -3.47
C ASP A 52 10.95 7.29 -2.47
N ASN A 53 10.96 8.40 -1.73
CA ASN A 53 9.95 8.69 -0.70
C ASN A 53 8.53 8.88 -1.28
N ARG A 54 8.37 9.05 -2.60
CA ARG A 54 7.06 9.24 -3.26
C ARG A 54 6.31 7.94 -3.49
N LYS A 55 7.01 6.79 -3.48
CA LYS A 55 6.43 5.44 -3.66
C LYS A 55 6.19 4.72 -2.32
N SER A 56 5.94 5.51 -1.28
CA SER A 56 5.70 5.09 0.09
C SER A 56 4.37 4.35 0.26
N TYR A 57 4.14 3.85 1.47
CA TYR A 57 2.94 3.11 1.91
C TYR A 57 1.63 3.74 1.40
N ARG A 58 0.83 2.97 0.64
CA ARG A 58 -0.48 3.41 0.11
C ARG A 58 -1.60 2.58 0.72
N THR A 59 -2.46 3.23 1.49
CA THR A 59 -3.72 2.68 2.00
C THR A 59 -4.89 3.47 1.43
N ASN A 60 -6.05 2.82 1.32
CA ASN A 60 -7.30 3.47 0.89
C ASN A 60 -8.18 3.74 2.11
N TYR A 61 -8.88 4.87 2.09
CA TYR A 61 -9.89 5.19 3.10
C TYR A 61 -11.14 4.34 2.90
N THR A 62 -11.47 3.52 3.88
CA THR A 62 -12.70 2.72 3.92
C THR A 62 -13.15 2.54 5.36
N ASN A 63 -14.44 2.72 5.66
CA ASN A 63 -15.03 2.48 6.99
C ASN A 63 -14.21 3.09 8.14
N ASN A 64 -13.80 4.36 8.01
CA ASN A 64 -13.07 5.11 9.04
C ASN A 64 -11.75 4.44 9.52
N ASN A 65 -11.11 3.67 8.64
CA ASN A 65 -9.84 3.00 8.94
C ASN A 65 -8.62 3.95 9.02
N ILE A 66 -8.74 5.15 8.46
CA ILE A 66 -7.74 6.24 8.55
C ILE A 66 -8.42 7.41 9.25
N GLU A 67 -7.79 7.94 10.27
CA GLU A 67 -8.34 9.01 11.09
C GLU A 67 -7.26 10.06 11.32
N PHE A 68 -7.60 11.31 11.05
CA PHE A 68 -6.73 12.45 11.31
C PHE A 68 -7.02 12.98 12.71
N LEU A 69 -5.98 13.05 13.53
CA LEU A 69 -6.02 13.42 14.94
C LEU A 69 -5.02 14.58 15.16
N ASP A 70 -5.34 15.79 14.72
CA ASP A 70 -4.49 16.99 14.78
C ASP A 70 -3.02 16.78 14.39
N LYS A 71 -2.16 16.39 15.36
CA LYS A 71 -0.72 16.11 15.20
C LYS A 71 -0.41 14.63 14.92
N TRP A 72 -1.44 13.81 14.74
CA TRP A 72 -1.35 12.37 14.57
C TRP A 72 -2.24 11.91 13.42
N ILE A 73 -1.84 10.84 12.77
CA ILE A 73 -2.69 10.10 11.84
C ILE A 73 -2.78 8.67 12.33
N LYS A 74 -3.99 8.16 12.49
CA LYS A 74 -4.24 6.74 12.73
C LYS A 74 -4.30 6.05 11.39
N VAL A 75 -3.46 5.05 11.21
CA VAL A 75 -3.42 4.21 10.01
C VAL A 75 -3.73 2.76 10.36
N PRO A 76 -4.29 1.98 9.42
CA PRO A 76 -4.56 0.56 9.65
C PRO A 76 -3.29 -0.19 10.05
N LYS A 77 -3.39 -1.08 11.04
CA LYS A 77 -2.34 -1.97 11.57
C LYS A 77 -1.15 -1.29 12.26
N LEU A 78 -0.67 -0.15 11.76
CA LEU A 78 0.45 0.61 12.31
C LEU A 78 0.05 1.54 13.47
N GLY A 79 -1.24 1.84 13.64
CA GLY A 79 -1.72 2.65 14.76
C GLY A 79 -1.53 4.15 14.55
N LYS A 80 -1.28 4.90 15.63
CA LYS A 80 -1.14 6.36 15.61
C LYS A 80 0.30 6.76 15.24
N LEU A 81 0.46 7.49 14.15
CA LEU A 81 1.73 8.03 13.67
C LEU A 81 1.75 9.54 13.86
N LYS A 82 2.86 10.08 14.37
CA LYS A 82 3.04 11.52 14.53
C LYS A 82 3.32 12.15 13.17
N ILE A 83 2.50 13.11 12.76
CA ILE A 83 2.74 13.89 11.55
C ILE A 83 3.45 15.20 11.90
N ARG A 84 4.36 15.64 11.03
CA ARG A 84 5.05 16.93 11.17
C ARG A 84 4.23 18.08 10.58
N ASP A 85 3.47 17.78 9.54
CA ASP A 85 2.67 18.76 8.83
C ASP A 85 1.37 19.06 9.57
N LYS A 86 0.98 20.33 9.57
CA LYS A 86 -0.35 20.75 10.00
C LYS A 86 -1.33 20.34 8.91
N ILE A 87 -2.41 19.66 9.29
CA ILE A 87 -3.52 19.38 8.38
C ILE A 87 -4.04 20.75 7.91
N LYS A 88 -3.92 21.04 6.62
CA LYS A 88 -4.69 22.12 6.01
C LYS A 88 -6.11 21.59 5.82
N PRO A 89 -7.15 22.32 6.29
CA PRO A 89 -8.54 21.99 6.03
C PRO A 89 -8.83 21.80 4.54
#